data_AF-W8UPL4-F1
#
_entry.id   AF-W8UPL4-F1
#
_cell.length_a   1.000
_cell.length_b   1.000
_cell.length_c   1.000
_cell.angle_alpha   90.00
_cell.angle_beta   90.00
_cell.angle_gamma   90.00
#
_symmetry.space_group_name_H-M   'P 1'
#
loop_
_entity.id
_entity.type
_entity.pdbx_description
1 polymer ?
#
loop_
_entity_poly.entity_id
_entity_poly.type
_entity_poly.pdbx_seq_one_letter_code
_entity_poly.pdbx_strand_id
1 'polypeptide(L)'
;MKSFDFIMDNRVTWGKDMDDAVLFNGCIINQEIIFNANMNELRPLAGDGECISLNAPTARCLLLLLQNCGKVISRDEFLAAVWETRGVVVSQNTFYQNISLLRKSLVKAGLSEDIIITVRQKGFSVAPNTLVIPLSDEECENMNRVTLTHYQNNKVVGFISEDKEKPDTHLNLPLIENSSNHGSDLMANKPEEGEKVSERLHVTFKIPIWLIALIVVMIVINIIVLVVLNR
;
A
#
# COMPACT_ATOMS: atom_id res chain seq x y z
N MET A 1 8.85 16.12 54.03
CA MET A 1 7.47 16.62 53.95
C MET A 1 7.29 17.28 52.59
N LYS A 2 6.54 16.60 51.72
CA LYS A 2 5.81 17.06 50.51
C LYS A 2 6.58 17.78 49.38
N SER A 3 6.92 16.95 48.38
CA SER A 3 6.85 17.25 46.93
C SER A 3 5.44 17.64 46.52
N PHE A 4 5.27 18.65 45.66
CA PHE A 4 4.09 18.98 44.84
C PHE A 4 4.49 20.17 43.93
N ASP A 5 4.15 20.30 42.66
CA ASP A 5 3.69 19.36 41.64
C ASP A 5 3.82 20.10 40.30
N PHE A 6 4.13 19.34 39.24
CA PHE A 6 4.21 19.79 37.86
C PHE A 6 2.78 19.90 37.32
N ILE A 7 2.25 21.13 37.17
CA ILE A 7 0.93 21.33 36.54
C ILE A 7 1.11 21.36 35.01
N MET A 8 0.87 20.20 34.40
CA MET A 8 0.35 20.07 33.04
C MET A 8 -1.13 19.71 33.19
N ASP A 9 -2.03 20.63 32.87
CA ASP A 9 -3.41 20.27 32.56
C ASP A 9 -3.91 21.09 31.37
N ASN A 10 -4.05 20.41 30.24
CA ASN A 10 -5.00 20.78 29.21
C ASN A 10 -5.49 19.48 28.56
N ARG A 11 -6.14 18.62 29.36
CA ARG A 11 -6.90 17.49 28.83
C ARG A 11 -8.25 17.97 28.33
N VAL A 12 -8.35 18.08 27.01
CA VAL A 12 -9.62 17.96 26.29
C VAL A 12 -10.28 16.66 26.75
N THR A 13 -11.48 16.77 27.32
CA THR A 13 -12.25 15.65 27.84
C THR A 13 -12.82 14.83 26.69
N TRP A 14 -12.04 13.87 26.18
CA TRP A 14 -12.56 12.83 25.30
C TRP A 14 -13.34 11.83 26.17
N GLY A 15 -14.67 11.93 26.15
CA GLY A 15 -15.54 11.08 26.93
C GLY A 15 -15.51 9.63 26.42
N LYS A 16 -15.05 8.72 27.28
CA LYS A 16 -15.55 7.34 27.55
C LYS A 16 -15.79 6.33 26.41
N ASP A 17 -15.67 6.68 25.12
CA ASP A 17 -16.00 5.84 23.97
C ASP A 17 -14.81 5.57 23.01
N MET A 18 -13.59 5.95 23.43
CA MET A 18 -12.34 5.84 22.64
C MET A 18 -11.32 4.84 23.19
N ASP A 19 -11.71 3.96 24.11
CA ASP A 19 -10.76 3.03 24.77
C ASP A 19 -10.43 1.77 23.94
N ASP A 20 -11.13 1.54 22.81
CA ASP A 20 -10.94 0.37 21.94
C ASP A 20 -10.16 0.67 20.64
N ALA A 21 -9.62 1.89 20.47
CA ALA A 21 -8.87 2.24 19.26
C ALA A 21 -7.52 1.49 19.25
N VAL A 22 -7.37 0.57 18.30
CA VAL A 22 -6.09 -0.13 18.08
C VAL A 22 -5.08 0.88 17.55
N LEU A 23 -4.13 1.28 18.39
CA LEU A 23 -3.07 2.21 18.05
C LEU A 23 -1.97 1.47 17.29
N PHE A 24 -1.78 1.81 16.02
CA PHE A 24 -0.69 1.36 15.17
C PHE A 24 -0.20 2.51 14.28
N ASN A 25 1.05 2.45 13.83
CA ASN A 25 1.64 3.45 12.91
C ASN A 25 1.84 2.91 11.48
N GLY A 26 1.50 1.64 11.23
CA GLY A 26 1.46 1.08 9.89
C GLY A 26 0.54 -0.13 9.82
N CYS A 27 0.09 -0.46 8.62
CA CYS A 27 -0.82 -1.57 8.38
C CYS A 27 -0.79 -2.03 6.92
N ILE A 28 -1.22 -3.26 6.67
CA ILE A 28 -1.56 -3.76 5.34
C ILE A 28 -3.06 -3.59 5.12
N ILE A 29 -3.44 -3.05 3.97
CA ILE A 29 -4.83 -2.79 3.58
C ILE A 29 -5.17 -3.70 2.41
N ASN A 30 -6.24 -4.50 2.56
CA ASN A 30 -6.74 -5.46 1.58
C ASN A 30 -5.71 -6.46 1.02
N GLN A 31 -4.55 -6.63 1.68
CA GLN A 31 -3.40 -7.37 1.14
C GLN A 31 -2.91 -6.83 -0.22
N GLU A 32 -3.25 -5.59 -0.55
CA GLU A 32 -2.88 -4.95 -1.82
C GLU A 32 -1.84 -3.88 -1.61
N ILE A 33 -1.96 -3.11 -0.52
CA ILE A 33 -1.06 -2.00 -0.22
C ILE A 33 -0.66 -2.02 1.24
N ILE A 34 0.47 -1.39 1.52
CA ILE A 34 0.99 -1.16 2.85
C ILE A 34 1.04 0.34 3.10
N PHE A 35 0.56 0.75 4.27
CA PHE A 35 0.63 2.11 4.74
C PHE A 35 1.62 2.23 5.89
N ASN A 36 2.50 3.23 5.82
CA ASN A 36 3.42 3.61 6.89
C ASN A 36 3.20 5.08 7.25
N ALA A 37 2.64 5.35 8.44
CA ALA A 37 2.33 6.69 8.91
C ALA A 37 3.58 7.47 9.35
N ASN A 38 4.63 6.79 9.82
CA ASN A 38 5.89 7.44 10.20
C ASN A 38 6.60 8.05 8.99
N MET A 39 6.54 7.36 7.85
CA MET A 39 7.09 7.84 6.59
C MET A 39 6.09 8.60 5.71
N ASN A 40 4.81 8.59 6.08
CA ASN A 40 3.71 9.07 5.23
C ASN A 40 3.77 8.43 3.83
N GLU A 41 3.92 7.10 3.74
CA GLU A 41 4.08 6.38 2.48
C GLU A 41 3.00 5.31 2.30
N LEU A 42 2.55 5.14 1.05
CA LEU A 42 1.81 3.98 0.58
C LEU A 42 2.71 3.18 -0.37
N ARG A 43 2.71 1.86 -0.21
CA ARG A 43 3.47 0.96 -1.06
C ARG A 43 2.62 -0.21 -1.53
N PRO A 44 2.61 -0.56 -2.81
CA PRO A 44 1.96 -1.80 -3.27
C PRO A 44 2.62 -3.02 -2.61
N LEU A 45 1.82 -4.01 -2.20
CA LEU A 45 2.30 -5.31 -1.73
C LEU A 45 2.70 -6.20 -2.92
N ALA A 46 1.93 -6.12 -4.01
CA ALA A 46 2.18 -6.79 -5.29
C ALA A 46 1.50 -6.00 -6.44
N GLY A 47 1.91 -6.24 -7.68
CA GLY A 47 1.27 -5.65 -8.87
C GLY A 47 1.99 -4.41 -9.44
N ASP A 48 1.24 -3.58 -10.16
CA ASP A 48 1.69 -2.42 -10.95
C ASP A 48 1.50 -1.06 -10.26
N GLY A 49 1.07 -1.06 -8.99
CA GLY A 49 0.95 0.14 -8.18
C GLY A 49 2.27 0.88 -7.98
N GLU A 50 2.18 2.16 -7.59
CA GLU A 50 3.37 2.99 -7.34
C GLU A 50 3.59 3.23 -5.84
N CYS A 51 4.84 3.38 -5.43
CA CYS A 51 5.15 3.92 -4.10
C CYS A 51 4.75 5.41 -4.05
N ILE A 52 3.81 5.77 -3.18
CA ILE A 52 3.28 7.13 -3.06
C ILE A 52 3.68 7.74 -1.73
N SER A 53 4.42 8.85 -1.78
CA SER A 53 4.58 9.73 -0.62
C SER A 53 3.35 10.62 -0.46
N LEU A 54 2.69 10.50 0.67
CA LEU A 54 1.57 11.33 1.11
C LEU A 54 2.11 12.58 1.78
N ASN A 55 1.38 13.69 1.64
CA ASN A 55 1.60 14.81 2.54
C ASN A 55 1.15 14.42 3.97
N ALA A 56 1.74 15.07 4.97
CA ALA A 56 1.46 14.77 6.37
C ALA A 56 -0.04 14.82 6.75
N PRO A 57 -0.84 15.84 6.36
CA PRO A 57 -2.27 15.84 6.69
C PRO A 57 -3.05 14.69 6.02
N THR A 58 -2.72 14.34 4.78
CA THR A 58 -3.36 13.22 4.06
C THR A 58 -3.07 11.88 4.74
N ALA A 59 -1.82 11.63 5.13
CA ALA A 59 -1.44 10.42 5.87
C ALA A 59 -2.14 10.33 7.23
N ARG A 60 -2.26 11.45 7.95
CA ARG A 60 -2.98 11.50 9.23
C ARG A 60 -4.49 11.25 9.06
N CYS A 61 -5.11 11.78 8.01
CA CYS A 61 -6.49 11.48 7.69
C CYS A 61 -6.70 9.97 7.49
N LEU A 62 -5.79 9.32 6.75
CA LEU A 62 -5.84 7.87 6.54
C LEU A 62 -5.66 7.11 7.85
N LEU A 63 -4.66 7.49 8.65
CA LEU A 63 -4.40 6.86 9.94
C LEU A 63 -5.61 6.94 10.87
N LEU A 64 -6.22 8.12 10.98
CA LEU A 64 -7.40 8.36 11.81
C LEU A 64 -8.57 7.46 11.39
N LEU A 65 -8.80 7.33 10.07
CA LEU A 65 -9.81 6.43 9.51
C LEU A 65 -9.53 4.97 9.88
N LEU A 66 -8.30 4.49 9.66
CA LEU A 66 -7.94 3.09 9.84
C LEU A 66 -7.91 2.68 11.32
N GLN A 67 -7.52 3.56 12.23
CA GLN A 67 -7.58 3.30 13.68
C GLN A 67 -9.01 3.29 14.23
N ASN A 68 -9.97 3.86 13.48
CA ASN A 68 -11.38 3.93 13.84
C ASN A 68 -12.25 3.18 12.81
N CYS A 69 -11.77 2.05 12.30
CA CYS A 69 -12.54 1.21 11.38
C CYS A 69 -13.94 0.90 11.94
N GLY A 70 -14.96 1.00 11.08
CA GLY A 70 -16.36 0.81 11.47
C GLY A 70 -17.02 2.00 12.18
N LYS A 71 -16.28 3.05 12.55
CA LYS A 71 -16.86 4.30 13.09
C LYS A 71 -16.94 5.37 12.00
N VAL A 72 -17.95 6.23 12.11
CA VAL A 72 -18.08 7.43 11.27
C VAL A 72 -17.38 8.57 11.99
N ILE A 73 -16.36 9.13 11.36
CA ILE A 73 -15.57 10.24 11.89
C ILE A 73 -16.09 11.52 11.28
N SER A 74 -16.53 12.43 12.14
CA SER A 74 -17.07 13.72 11.74
C SER A 74 -15.98 14.66 11.25
N ARG A 75 -16.40 15.67 10.49
CA ARG A 75 -15.50 16.72 10.01
C ARG A 75 -14.77 17.42 11.15
N ASP A 76 -15.47 17.71 12.24
CA ASP A 76 -14.89 18.43 13.37
C ASP A 76 -13.85 17.57 14.09
N GLU A 77 -14.08 16.25 14.21
CA GLU A 77 -13.09 15.30 14.71
C GLU A 77 -11.85 15.21 13.80
N PHE A 78 -12.02 15.23 12.48
CA PHE A 78 -10.88 15.32 11.56
C PHE A 78 -10.09 16.62 11.76
N LEU A 79 -10.77 17.76 11.82
CA LEU A 79 -10.14 19.06 12.02
C LEU A 79 -9.35 19.09 13.32
N ALA A 80 -9.97 18.64 14.42
CA ALA A 80 -9.34 18.53 15.72
C ALA A 80 -8.09 17.64 15.67
N ALA A 81 -8.23 16.40 15.22
CA ALA A 81 -7.16 15.39 15.30
C ALA A 81 -5.99 15.68 14.35
N VAL A 82 -6.25 16.15 13.14
CA VAL A 82 -5.21 16.28 12.09
C VAL A 82 -4.54 17.66 12.08
N TRP A 83 -5.28 18.73 12.46
CA TRP A 83 -4.83 20.12 12.34
C TRP A 83 -4.79 20.88 13.67
N GLU A 84 -5.89 20.92 14.45
CA GLU A 84 -5.97 21.79 15.63
C GLU A 84 -5.06 21.34 16.77
N THR A 85 -4.85 20.02 16.94
CA THR A 85 -3.84 19.46 17.87
C THR A 85 -2.43 19.98 17.58
N ARG A 86 -2.20 20.54 16.39
CA ARG A 86 -0.92 21.09 15.92
C ARG A 86 -0.96 22.62 15.81
N GLY A 87 -2.02 23.26 16.31
CA GLY A 87 -2.21 24.71 16.25
C GLY A 87 -2.50 25.23 14.84
N VAL A 88 -2.96 24.37 13.92
CA VAL A 88 -3.26 24.76 12.54
C VAL A 88 -4.78 24.82 12.34
N VAL A 89 -5.26 25.88 11.71
CA VAL A 89 -6.65 26.01 11.27
C VAL A 89 -6.68 25.99 9.75
N VAL A 90 -7.58 25.19 9.17
CA VAL A 90 -7.69 25.06 7.71
C VAL A 90 -9.10 25.32 7.22
N SER A 91 -9.20 25.71 5.95
CA SER A 91 -10.49 25.90 5.28
C SER A 91 -11.17 24.56 4.99
N GLN A 92 -12.49 24.60 4.78
CA GLN A 92 -13.26 23.44 4.30
C GLN A 92 -12.70 22.88 2.99
N ASN A 93 -12.32 23.77 2.07
CA ASN A 93 -11.74 23.38 0.79
C ASN A 93 -10.46 22.57 1.00
N THR A 94 -9.57 23.03 1.90
CA THR A 94 -8.34 22.32 2.24
C THR A 94 -8.61 20.94 2.83
N PHE A 95 -9.59 20.82 3.73
CA PHE A 95 -10.00 19.53 4.28
C PHE A 95 -10.44 18.55 3.17
N TYR A 96 -11.39 18.96 2.32
CA TYR A 96 -11.89 18.10 1.24
C TYR A 96 -10.85 17.81 0.16
N GLN A 97 -9.90 18.72 -0.09
CA GLN A 97 -8.75 18.46 -0.95
C GLN A 97 -7.88 17.33 -0.42
N ASN A 98 -7.63 17.26 0.90
CA ASN A 98 -6.87 16.16 1.50
C ASN A 98 -7.61 14.83 1.38
N ILE A 99 -8.93 14.80 1.60
CA ILE A 99 -9.73 13.58 1.39
C ILE A 99 -9.71 13.15 -0.09
N SER A 100 -9.78 14.11 -1.01
CA SER A 100 -9.73 13.84 -2.46
C SER A 100 -8.35 13.34 -2.88
N LEU A 101 -7.28 13.93 -2.34
CA LEU A 101 -5.91 13.49 -2.57
C LEU A 101 -5.69 12.09 -2.01
N LEU A 102 -6.22 11.81 -0.81
CA LEU A 102 -6.13 10.50 -0.18
C LEU A 102 -6.69 9.40 -1.09
N ARG A 103 -7.93 9.57 -1.58
CA ARG A 103 -8.55 8.59 -2.50
C ARG A 103 -7.72 8.36 -3.75
N LYS A 104 -7.23 9.43 -4.37
CA LYS A 104 -6.37 9.34 -5.56
C LYS A 104 -5.07 8.58 -5.27
N SER A 105 -4.44 8.86 -4.13
CA SER A 105 -3.21 8.20 -3.72
C SER A 105 -3.40 6.71 -3.43
N LEU A 106 -4.53 6.32 -2.83
CA LEU A 106 -4.85 4.90 -2.59
C LEU A 106 -5.00 4.13 -3.90
N VAL A 107 -5.75 4.68 -4.87
CA VAL A 107 -5.89 4.06 -6.20
C VAL A 107 -4.54 3.98 -6.91
N LYS A 108 -3.73 5.05 -6.87
CA LYS A 108 -2.40 5.07 -7.50
C LYS A 108 -1.42 4.09 -6.87
N ALA A 109 -1.57 3.82 -5.58
CA ALA A 109 -0.79 2.81 -4.87
C ALA A 109 -1.18 1.37 -5.22
N GLY A 110 -2.27 1.17 -5.99
CA GLY A 110 -2.72 -0.14 -6.44
C GLY A 110 -3.91 -0.72 -5.67
N LEU A 111 -4.61 0.08 -4.86
CA LEU A 111 -5.83 -0.38 -4.17
C LEU A 111 -6.98 -0.51 -5.18
N SER A 112 -7.60 -1.67 -5.26
CA SER A 112 -8.65 -1.97 -6.25
C SER A 112 -10.02 -1.39 -5.91
N GLU A 113 -10.30 -1.21 -4.61
CA GLU A 113 -11.58 -0.70 -4.10
C GLU A 113 -11.43 0.67 -3.41
N ASP A 114 -12.46 1.53 -3.52
CA ASP A 114 -12.53 2.76 -2.70
C ASP A 114 -12.99 2.43 -1.29
N ILE A 115 -12.03 2.41 -0.36
CA ILE A 115 -12.27 2.10 1.06
C ILE A 115 -12.82 3.29 1.86
N ILE A 116 -12.89 4.50 1.30
CA ILE A 116 -13.30 5.70 2.04
C ILE A 116 -14.75 6.03 1.70
N ILE A 117 -15.67 5.69 2.60
CA ILE A 117 -17.10 5.98 2.45
C ILE A 117 -17.41 7.39 2.95
N THR A 118 -18.18 8.14 2.16
CA THR A 118 -18.74 9.43 2.59
C THR A 118 -20.14 9.22 3.17
N VAL A 119 -20.33 9.58 4.44
CA VAL A 119 -21.63 9.55 5.11
C VAL A 119 -22.20 10.97 5.12
N ARG A 120 -23.23 11.21 4.29
CA ARG A 120 -23.82 12.54 4.08
C ARG A 120 -24.10 13.24 5.41
N GLN A 121 -23.64 14.49 5.52
CA GLN A 121 -23.81 15.37 6.69
C GLN A 121 -23.20 14.85 8.01
N LYS A 122 -22.60 13.66 8.02
CA LYS A 122 -21.98 13.08 9.22
C LYS A 122 -20.47 13.10 9.14
N GLY A 123 -19.89 12.62 8.04
CA GLY A 123 -18.44 12.54 7.91
C GLY A 123 -17.97 11.41 7.00
N PHE A 124 -16.90 10.73 7.40
CA PHE A 124 -16.27 9.66 6.61
C PHE A 124 -16.03 8.42 7.47
N SER A 125 -16.04 7.26 6.84
CA SER A 125 -15.72 5.97 7.49
C SER A 125 -14.95 5.07 6.54
N VAL A 126 -14.29 4.06 7.09
CA VAL A 126 -13.73 2.95 6.31
C VAL A 126 -14.85 2.01 5.86
N ALA A 127 -14.74 1.45 4.66
CA ALA A 127 -15.70 0.50 4.13
C ALA A 127 -15.74 -0.79 4.98
N PRO A 128 -16.92 -1.35 5.30
CA PRO A 128 -17.03 -2.50 6.22
C PRO A 128 -16.28 -3.77 5.78
N ASN A 129 -16.03 -3.93 4.48
CA ASN A 129 -15.29 -5.04 3.88
C ASN A 129 -13.78 -4.80 3.78
N THR A 130 -13.28 -3.66 4.27
CA THR A 130 -11.84 -3.35 4.24
C THR A 130 -11.10 -4.20 5.25
N LEU A 131 -10.14 -5.01 4.79
CA LEU A 131 -9.25 -5.77 5.65
C LEU A 131 -8.07 -4.90 6.05
N VAL A 132 -7.93 -4.62 7.35
CA VAL A 132 -6.78 -3.90 7.91
C VAL A 132 -6.01 -4.84 8.82
N ILE A 133 -4.73 -5.06 8.50
CA ILE A 133 -3.81 -5.87 9.30
C ILE A 133 -2.78 -4.90 9.88
N PRO A 134 -2.88 -4.52 11.17
CA PRO A 134 -1.90 -3.67 11.84
C PRO A 134 -0.50 -4.29 11.77
N LEU A 135 0.50 -3.46 11.58
CA LEU A 135 1.91 -3.82 11.64
C LEU A 135 2.52 -3.27 12.94
N SER A 136 3.42 -4.04 13.52
CA SER A 136 4.30 -3.58 14.60
C SER A 136 5.25 -2.49 14.10
N ASP A 137 5.81 -1.71 15.01
CA ASP A 137 6.80 -0.68 14.65
C ASP A 137 8.06 -1.31 14.01
N GLU A 138 8.48 -2.50 14.46
CA GLU A 138 9.59 -3.26 13.86
C GLU A 138 9.29 -3.66 12.40
N GLU A 139 8.08 -4.13 12.11
CA GLU A 139 7.65 -4.45 10.73
C GLU A 139 7.61 -3.20 9.85
N CYS A 140 7.16 -2.07 10.39
CA CYS A 140 7.17 -0.77 9.70
C CYS A 140 8.57 -0.29 9.33
N GLU A 141 9.56 -0.51 10.21
CA GLU A 141 10.96 -0.16 9.97
C GLU A 141 11.64 -1.10 8.99
N ASN A 142 11.40 -2.41 9.09
CA ASN A 142 12.03 -3.42 8.25
C ASN A 142 11.58 -3.33 6.79
N MET A 143 10.35 -2.88 6.55
CA MET A 143 9.87 -2.57 5.21
C MET A 143 10.70 -1.48 4.51
N ASN A 144 11.44 -0.65 5.24
CA ASN A 144 12.30 0.38 4.64
C ASN A 144 13.61 -0.20 4.07
N ARG A 145 13.92 -1.48 4.32
CA ARG A 145 15.21 -2.11 3.95
C ARG A 145 15.16 -3.15 2.81
N VAL A 146 14.09 -3.15 1.99
CA VAL A 146 13.85 -4.06 0.83
C VAL A 146 13.29 -5.43 1.24
N THR A 147 12.16 -5.81 0.60
CA THR A 147 11.81 -7.16 0.10
C THR A 147 10.32 -7.48 0.29
N LEU A 148 9.51 -7.29 -0.75
CA LEU A 148 8.10 -7.73 -0.82
C LEU A 148 7.94 -9.20 -1.26
N THR A 149 9.00 -10.01 -1.26
CA THR A 149 8.91 -11.39 -1.79
C THR A 149 8.53 -12.45 -0.76
N HIS A 150 8.17 -12.11 0.48
CA HIS A 150 8.02 -13.12 1.56
C HIS A 150 6.71 -13.11 2.37
N TYR A 151 5.74 -12.22 2.11
CA TYR A 151 4.46 -12.25 2.87
C TYR A 151 3.52 -13.40 2.47
N GLN A 152 3.79 -14.10 1.35
CA GLN A 152 2.92 -15.17 0.85
C GLN A 152 3.07 -16.53 1.56
N ASN A 153 4.11 -16.76 2.36
CA ASN A 153 4.43 -18.14 2.79
C ASN A 153 4.37 -18.45 4.29
N ASN A 154 4.12 -17.49 5.19
CA ASN A 154 4.37 -17.77 6.63
C ASN A 154 3.23 -17.55 7.62
N LYS A 155 1.96 -17.61 7.19
CA LYS A 155 0.82 -17.57 8.14
C LYS A 155 -0.29 -18.59 7.87
N VAL A 156 0.10 -19.82 7.49
CA VAL A 156 -0.81 -20.98 7.45
C VAL A 156 -0.32 -22.16 8.32
N VAL A 157 0.94 -22.18 8.77
CA VAL A 157 1.51 -23.33 9.53
C VAL A 157 1.66 -22.99 11.01
N GLY A 158 0.61 -22.44 11.62
CA GLY A 158 0.68 -21.90 12.98
C GLY A 158 -0.41 -22.35 13.95
N PHE A 159 -1.35 -23.21 13.56
CA PHE A 159 -2.37 -23.80 14.44
C PHE A 159 -2.87 -25.06 13.68
N ILE A 160 -2.60 -26.32 14.03
CA ILE A 160 -2.55 -27.04 15.31
C ILE A 160 -1.64 -28.26 15.10
N SER A 161 -0.72 -28.54 16.03
CA SER A 161 -0.01 -29.82 16.11
C SER A 161 -0.83 -30.87 16.89
N GLU A 162 -0.81 -32.07 16.33
CA GLU A 162 -0.72 -33.39 16.99
C GLU A 162 -1.73 -33.76 18.08
N ASP A 163 -2.61 -34.70 17.74
CA ASP A 163 -2.86 -35.85 18.61
C ASP A 163 -2.82 -37.15 17.80
N LYS A 164 -2.32 -38.20 18.45
CA LYS A 164 -1.84 -39.47 17.90
C LYS A 164 -2.96 -40.49 17.66
N GLU A 165 -2.90 -41.26 16.56
CA GLU A 165 -3.00 -42.73 16.53
C GLU A 165 -3.02 -43.31 15.08
N LYS A 166 -2.41 -44.48 14.91
CA LYS A 166 -2.41 -45.40 13.73
C LYS A 166 -3.16 -46.68 14.22
N PRO A 167 -3.92 -47.50 13.44
CA PRO A 167 -3.56 -48.14 12.15
C PRO A 167 -4.74 -48.40 11.16
N ASP A 168 -4.54 -48.64 9.85
CA ASP A 168 -4.63 -49.95 9.13
C ASP A 168 -5.07 -49.62 7.67
N THR A 169 -4.41 -49.97 6.55
CA THR A 169 -4.45 -51.27 5.82
C THR A 169 -4.99 -51.09 4.37
N HIS A 170 -4.18 -51.53 3.39
CA HIS A 170 -4.50 -52.12 2.07
C HIS A 170 -4.72 -51.28 0.77
N LEU A 171 -3.76 -51.51 -0.15
CA LEU A 171 -3.91 -51.93 -1.57
C LEU A 171 -4.50 -50.96 -2.62
N ASN A 172 -3.64 -50.50 -3.54
CA ASN A 172 -3.47 -51.03 -4.91
C ASN A 172 -3.14 -49.94 -5.94
N LEU A 173 -2.02 -50.16 -6.64
CA LEU A 173 -1.71 -49.61 -7.96
C LEU A 173 -2.15 -50.64 -9.01
N PRO A 174 -2.54 -50.22 -10.23
CA PRO A 174 -2.12 -50.97 -11.40
C PRO A 174 -1.35 -50.10 -12.40
N LEU A 175 -0.15 -50.58 -12.72
CA LEU A 175 0.58 -50.32 -13.94
C LEU A 175 -0.18 -50.94 -15.12
N ILE A 176 -0.25 -50.25 -16.26
CA ILE A 176 -0.24 -50.92 -17.57
C ILE A 176 0.77 -50.22 -18.48
N GLU A 177 1.62 -51.08 -19.01
CA GLU A 177 2.82 -50.93 -19.81
C GLU A 177 2.48 -51.36 -21.23
N ASN A 178 2.87 -50.59 -22.26
CA ASN A 178 3.38 -51.17 -23.50
C ASN A 178 4.07 -50.14 -24.42
N SER A 179 5.27 -50.56 -24.81
CA SER A 179 6.24 -49.96 -25.72
C SER A 179 5.94 -50.31 -27.18
N SER A 180 6.29 -49.43 -28.13
CA SER A 180 7.14 -49.81 -29.28
C SER A 180 7.44 -48.63 -30.22
N ASN A 181 8.74 -48.42 -30.45
CA ASN A 181 9.35 -47.57 -31.48
C ASN A 181 9.13 -48.11 -32.91
N HIS A 182 9.06 -47.23 -33.92
CA HIS A 182 9.85 -47.34 -35.17
C HIS A 182 9.80 -46.02 -35.97
N GLY A 183 10.95 -45.47 -36.34
CA GLY A 183 11.07 -44.36 -37.30
C GLY A 183 11.42 -44.83 -38.71
N SER A 184 11.24 -43.95 -39.71
CA SER A 184 12.19 -43.65 -40.82
C SER A 184 11.55 -42.82 -41.95
N ASP A 185 12.28 -41.77 -42.36
CA ASP A 185 12.52 -41.24 -43.71
C ASP A 185 11.62 -40.20 -44.46
N LEU A 186 12.38 -39.26 -45.04
CA LEU A 186 12.16 -38.10 -45.94
C LEU A 186 11.45 -38.48 -47.27
N MET A 187 10.87 -37.64 -48.16
CA MET A 187 11.14 -36.25 -48.56
C MET A 187 10.04 -35.70 -49.52
N ALA A 188 9.94 -34.36 -49.59
CA ALA A 188 9.53 -33.49 -50.73
C ALA A 188 8.06 -33.40 -51.21
N ASN A 189 7.44 -32.22 -50.99
CA ASN A 189 7.01 -31.29 -52.06
C ASN A 189 6.66 -29.90 -51.48
N LYS A 190 7.17 -28.84 -52.14
CA LYS A 190 7.00 -27.38 -51.94
C LYS A 190 5.95 -26.87 -52.98
N PRO A 191 5.47 -25.60 -52.99
CA PRO A 191 5.31 -24.54 -51.96
C PRO A 191 3.81 -24.19 -51.74
N GLU A 192 3.45 -23.48 -50.67
CA GLU A 192 2.55 -22.31 -50.77
C GLU A 192 2.89 -21.30 -49.68
N GLU A 193 2.91 -20.04 -50.10
CA GLU A 193 3.34 -18.85 -49.37
C GLU A 193 2.28 -18.45 -48.34
N GLY A 194 2.74 -18.04 -47.16
CA GLY A 194 1.91 -17.61 -46.05
C GLY A 194 2.75 -16.82 -45.05
N GLU A 195 3.23 -15.68 -45.53
CA GLU A 195 3.91 -14.62 -44.80
C GLU A 195 3.23 -14.34 -43.45
N LYS A 196 3.92 -14.63 -42.34
CA LYS A 196 3.68 -13.97 -41.05
C LYS A 196 4.99 -13.47 -40.47
N VAL A 197 5.26 -12.24 -40.89
CA VAL A 197 6.15 -11.24 -40.31
C VAL A 197 6.23 -11.39 -38.79
N SER A 198 7.46 -11.57 -38.31
CA SER A 198 7.84 -11.37 -36.91
C SER A 198 7.87 -9.86 -36.65
N GLU A 199 6.73 -9.30 -36.25
CA GLU A 199 6.69 -7.92 -35.73
C GLU A 199 7.17 -7.93 -34.27
N ARG A 200 8.47 -7.65 -34.09
CA ARG A 200 8.95 -7.12 -32.82
C ARG A 200 8.28 -5.76 -32.60
N LEU A 201 7.38 -5.67 -31.62
CA LEU A 201 6.89 -4.39 -31.10
C LEU A 201 8.06 -3.66 -30.42
N HIS A 202 8.84 -2.93 -31.22
CA HIS A 202 9.75 -1.92 -30.73
C HIS A 202 8.90 -0.76 -30.21
N VAL A 203 8.69 -0.71 -28.89
CA VAL A 203 8.12 0.48 -28.23
C VAL A 203 9.16 1.58 -28.34
N THR A 204 9.11 2.37 -29.41
CA THR A 204 9.94 3.56 -29.55
C THR A 204 9.34 4.64 -28.65
N PHE A 205 9.84 4.70 -27.42
CA PHE A 205 9.47 5.72 -26.45
C PHE A 205 10.01 7.07 -26.94
N LYS A 206 9.19 7.79 -27.72
CA LYS A 206 9.51 9.13 -28.22
C LYS A 206 9.38 10.11 -27.05
N ILE A 207 10.47 10.28 -26.31
CA ILE A 207 10.56 11.29 -25.26
C ILE A 207 10.36 12.66 -25.92
N PRO A 208 9.40 13.50 -25.46
CA PRO A 208 9.18 14.80 -26.04
C PRO A 208 10.44 15.64 -25.88
N ILE A 209 10.91 16.26 -26.96
CA ILE A 209 12.16 17.06 -27.01
C ILE A 209 12.16 18.15 -25.93
N TRP A 210 10.98 18.68 -25.60
CA TRP A 210 10.81 19.65 -24.52
C TRP A 210 11.19 19.12 -23.13
N LEU A 211 11.04 17.82 -22.86
CA LEU A 211 11.46 17.22 -21.59
C LEU A 211 12.98 17.24 -21.43
N ILE A 212 13.73 17.00 -22.50
CA ILE A 212 15.19 17.10 -22.49
C ILE A 212 15.61 18.55 -22.23
N ALA A 213 14.95 19.52 -22.86
CA ALA A 213 15.21 20.93 -22.61
C ALA A 213 14.93 21.33 -21.15
N LEU A 214 13.85 20.83 -20.53
CA LEU A 214 13.55 21.07 -19.12
C LEU A 214 14.61 20.49 -18.17
N ILE A 215 15.08 19.27 -18.45
CA ILE A 215 16.11 18.61 -17.64
C ILE A 215 17.42 19.42 -17.69
N VAL A 216 17.82 19.88 -18.87
CA VAL A 216 19.03 20.71 -19.03
C VAL A 216 18.90 22.03 -18.27
N VAL A 217 17.75 22.70 -18.33
CA VAL A 217 17.51 23.95 -17.59
C VAL A 217 17.59 23.74 -16.08
N MET A 218 17.00 22.66 -15.55
CA MET A 218 17.11 22.32 -14.13
C MET A 218 18.55 22.08 -13.69
N ILE A 219 19.35 21.39 -14.50
CA ILE A 219 20.77 21.11 -14.18
C ILE A 219 21.57 22.40 -14.14
N VAL A 220 21.39 23.29 -15.12
CA VAL A 220 22.10 24.58 -15.17
C VAL A 220 21.76 25.45 -13.96
N ILE A 221 20.48 25.55 -13.59
CA ILE A 221 20.06 26.29 -12.40
C ILE A 221 20.72 25.71 -11.14
N ASN A 222 20.73 24.38 -11.01
CA ASN A 222 21.32 23.72 -9.84
C ASN A 222 22.84 23.97 -9.76
N ILE A 223 23.56 23.92 -10.89
CA ILE A 223 25.00 24.26 -10.94
C ILE A 223 25.25 25.72 -10.56
N ILE A 224 24.45 26.66 -11.05
CA ILE A 224 24.58 28.08 -10.70
C ILE A 224 24.35 28.29 -9.20
N VAL A 225 23.31 27.67 -8.64
CA VAL A 225 23.02 27.74 -7.19
C VAL A 225 24.18 27.15 -6.39
N LEU A 226 24.74 26.02 -6.81
CA LEU A 226 25.89 25.38 -6.15
C LEU A 226 27.15 26.28 -6.17
N VAL A 227 27.42 26.94 -7.30
CA VAL A 227 28.56 27.84 -7.45
C VAL A 227 28.39 29.12 -6.63
N VAL A 228 27.17 29.66 -6.53
CA VAL A 228 26.86 30.84 -5.70
C VAL A 228 26.90 30.50 -4.21
N LEU A 229 26.53 29.28 -3.80
CA LEU A 229 26.63 28.84 -2.40
C LEU A 229 28.08 28.60 -1.95
N ASN A 230 28.97 28.25 -2.90
CA ASN A 230 30.35 27.87 -2.63
C ASN A 230 31.36 29.01 -2.87
N ARG A 231 30.88 30.25 -2.98
CA ARG A 231 31.68 31.47 -3.14
C ARG A 231 31.44 32.43 -1.98
#